data_AF-A0A661ZFX3-F1
#
_entry.id   AF-A0A661ZFX3-F1
#
_cell.length_a   1.000
_cell.length_b   1.000
_cell.length_c   1.000
_cell.angle_alpha   90.00
_cell.angle_beta   90.00
_cell.angle_gamma   90.00
#
_symmetry.space_group_name_H-M   'P 1'
#
loop_
_entity.id
_entity.type
_entity.pdbx_description
1 polymer ?
#
loop_
_entity_poly.entity_id
_entity_poly.type
_entity_poly.pdbx_seq_one_letter_code
_entity_poly.pdbx_strand_id
1 'polypeptide(L)'
;MKPTKRPNQLAKNASKLHRKVLELLTSCSLFNGYEIRQEYNVSRVNPSFKSNREKFDIVILGLQVIIEVHGRQHFSPVCFGGIDKEQALVNYLKQQDQDAAKQEAAESAGWAYLYVKYDEKDITIGKLQTRISEAIKKIKIQSSKDELENIKKKIPKKTSTVRQKAKIQQPKNHKWPTKKIPSRKFGS
;
A
#
# COMPACT_ATOMS: atom_id res chain seq x y z
N MET A 1 18.38 -2.32 27.99
CA MET A 1 16.96 -2.52 28.38
C MET A 1 16.64 -4.00 28.29
N LYS A 2 16.19 -4.64 29.38
CA LYS A 2 15.72 -6.03 29.31
C LYS A 2 14.35 -6.03 28.63
N PRO A 3 14.11 -6.81 27.55
CA PRO A 3 12.79 -6.89 26.95
C PRO A 3 11.84 -7.46 28.01
N THR A 4 10.89 -6.65 28.47
CA THR A 4 9.79 -7.12 29.31
C THR A 4 8.92 -8.02 28.45
N LYS A 5 9.30 -9.31 28.33
CA LYS A 5 8.47 -10.36 27.74
C LYS A 5 7.26 -10.55 28.65
N ARG A 6 6.25 -9.69 28.52
CA ARG A 6 4.91 -10.15 28.89
C ARG A 6 4.60 -11.27 27.90
N PRO A 7 4.27 -12.49 28.37
CA PRO A 7 3.80 -13.51 27.46
C PRO A 7 2.62 -12.93 26.69
N ASN A 8 2.67 -13.02 25.37
CA ASN A 8 1.52 -12.68 24.52
C ASN A 8 0.40 -13.65 24.89
N GLN A 9 -0.39 -13.30 25.91
CA GLN A 9 -1.60 -14.02 26.23
C GLN A 9 -2.48 -13.94 24.99
N LEU A 10 -2.69 -15.10 24.37
CA LEU A 10 -3.64 -15.28 23.28
C LEU A 10 -4.99 -14.71 23.71
N ALA A 11 -5.63 -13.95 22.82
CA ALA A 11 -7.02 -13.55 23.08
C ALA A 11 -7.86 -14.82 23.29
N LYS A 12 -8.61 -14.88 24.40
CA LYS A 12 -9.37 -16.10 24.79
C LYS A 12 -10.27 -16.62 23.67
N ASN A 13 -10.77 -15.70 22.84
CA ASN A 13 -11.71 -15.97 21.76
C ASN A 13 -11.07 -15.95 20.36
N ALA A 14 -9.73 -15.97 20.26
CA ALA A 14 -9.05 -16.01 18.97
C ALA A 14 -9.45 -17.26 18.17
N SER A 15 -9.74 -17.06 16.88
CA SER A 15 -10.02 -18.15 15.94
C SER A 15 -8.82 -19.09 15.79
N LYS A 16 -9.05 -20.34 15.35
CA LYS A 16 -7.94 -21.30 15.14
C LYS A 16 -6.88 -20.75 14.18
N LEU A 17 -7.30 -20.06 13.13
CA LEU A 17 -6.39 -19.45 12.15
C LEU A 17 -5.59 -18.30 12.78
N HIS A 18 -6.22 -17.45 13.59
CA HIS A 18 -5.53 -16.37 14.32
C HIS A 18 -4.43 -16.92 15.22
N ARG A 19 -4.74 -17.98 16.00
CA ARG A 19 -3.74 -18.64 16.87
C ARG A 19 -2.59 -19.20 16.04
N LYS A 20 -2.89 -19.85 14.91
CA LYS A 20 -1.88 -20.39 14.00
C LYS A 20 -0.97 -19.30 13.43
N VAL A 21 -1.53 -18.18 12.97
CA VAL A 21 -0.73 -17.03 12.47
C VAL A 21 0.16 -16.49 13.57
N LEU A 22 -0.37 -16.29 14.78
CA LEU A 22 0.43 -15.81 15.91
C LEU A 22 1.55 -16.79 16.27
N GLU A 23 1.24 -18.09 16.33
CA GLU A 23 2.21 -19.14 16.59
C GLU A 23 3.35 -19.12 15.57
N LEU A 24 3.03 -19.05 14.27
CA LEU A 24 4.03 -18.94 13.20
C LEU A 24 4.94 -17.72 13.37
N LEU A 25 4.37 -16.56 13.72
CA LEU A 25 5.14 -15.34 13.96
C LEU A 25 6.04 -15.48 15.19
N THR A 26 5.53 -15.99 16.30
CA THR A 26 6.27 -16.10 17.57
C THR A 26 7.34 -17.19 17.57
N SER A 27 7.14 -18.26 16.79
CA SER A 27 8.07 -19.39 16.68
C SER A 27 9.21 -19.10 15.68
N CYS A 28 9.09 -18.05 14.88
CA CYS A 28 10.08 -17.70 13.87
C CYS A 28 11.18 -16.81 14.46
N SER A 29 12.44 -17.24 14.30
CA SER A 29 13.61 -16.49 14.77
C SER A 29 13.75 -15.11 14.13
N LEU A 30 13.25 -14.90 12.89
CA LEU A 30 13.29 -13.59 12.22
C LEU A 30 12.46 -12.51 12.94
N PHE A 31 11.39 -12.92 13.63
CA PHE A 31 10.55 -12.00 14.39
C PHE A 31 10.94 -11.93 15.87
N ASN A 32 11.99 -12.65 16.27
CA ASN A 32 12.51 -12.61 17.64
C ASN A 32 13.08 -11.22 17.95
N GLY A 33 12.51 -10.56 18.95
CA GLY A 33 12.90 -9.20 19.35
C GLY A 33 11.94 -8.10 18.88
N TYR A 34 11.03 -8.41 17.95
CA TYR A 34 9.95 -7.49 17.63
C TYR A 34 8.80 -7.61 18.63
N GLU A 35 8.22 -6.47 18.97
CA GLU A 35 7.01 -6.42 19.79
C GLU A 35 5.79 -6.72 18.93
N ILE A 36 5.16 -7.87 19.19
CA ILE A 36 3.92 -8.30 18.54
C ILE A 36 2.75 -8.05 19.49
N ARG A 37 1.76 -7.27 19.06
CA ARG A 37 0.52 -7.00 19.80
C ARG A 37 -0.67 -7.63 19.09
N GLN A 38 -1.67 -8.01 19.87
CA GLN A 38 -2.98 -8.43 19.37
C GLN A 38 -4.01 -7.35 19.70
N GLU A 39 -5.10 -7.29 18.93
CA GLU A 39 -6.26 -6.44 19.26
C GLU A 39 -5.84 -4.97 19.44
N TYR A 40 -4.97 -4.49 18.54
CA TYR A 40 -4.29 -3.20 18.67
C TYR A 40 -5.16 -2.09 18.05
N ASN A 41 -5.48 -1.06 18.84
CA ASN A 41 -6.37 0.01 18.41
C ASN A 41 -5.87 0.70 17.13
N VAL A 42 -6.78 0.91 16.18
CA VAL A 42 -6.48 1.60 14.92
C VAL A 42 -6.01 3.04 15.17
N SER A 43 -6.59 3.72 16.17
CA SER A 43 -6.20 5.09 16.55
C SER A 43 -4.76 5.22 17.07
N ARG A 44 -4.12 4.12 17.49
CA ARG A 44 -2.70 4.13 17.87
C ARG A 44 -1.76 4.05 16.67
N VAL A 45 -2.25 3.50 15.56
CA VAL A 45 -1.53 3.45 14.27
C VAL A 45 -1.76 4.76 13.52
N ASN A 46 -3.01 5.22 13.46
CA ASN A 46 -3.39 6.47 12.82
C ASN A 46 -4.25 7.31 13.76
N PRO A 47 -3.68 8.32 14.44
CA PRO A 47 -4.41 9.19 15.37
C PRO A 47 -5.58 9.96 14.76
N SER A 48 -5.63 10.10 13.42
CA SER A 48 -6.74 10.75 12.72
C SER A 48 -7.96 9.83 12.57
N PHE A 49 -7.82 8.54 12.90
CA PHE A 49 -8.91 7.58 12.84
C PHE A 49 -9.90 7.80 13.99
N LYS A 50 -11.15 8.11 13.65
CA LYS A 50 -12.16 8.63 14.61
C LYS A 50 -12.55 7.63 15.71
N SER A 51 -12.54 6.33 15.41
CA SER A 51 -13.04 5.31 16.34
C SER A 51 -11.91 4.68 17.16
N ASN A 52 -12.07 4.68 18.49
CA ASN A 52 -11.21 3.94 19.41
C ASN A 52 -11.67 2.48 19.63
N ARG A 53 -12.75 2.05 18.96
CA ARG A 53 -13.30 0.69 19.10
C ARG A 53 -12.70 -0.28 18.08
N GLU A 54 -12.30 0.24 16.93
CA GLU A 54 -11.72 -0.57 15.86
C GLU A 54 -10.29 -0.99 16.22
N LYS A 55 -9.96 -2.24 15.89
CA LYS A 55 -8.69 -2.88 16.21
C LYS A 55 -8.19 -3.69 15.03
N PHE A 56 -6.88 -3.84 14.98
CA PHE A 56 -6.19 -4.79 14.14
C PHE A 56 -5.94 -6.09 14.92
N ASP A 57 -6.10 -7.24 14.25
CA ASP A 57 -5.92 -8.56 14.86
C ASP A 57 -4.51 -8.75 15.39
N ILE A 58 -3.48 -8.47 14.57
CA ILE A 58 -2.06 -8.64 14.90
C ILE A 58 -1.24 -7.46 14.35
N VAL A 59 -0.34 -6.92 15.18
CA VAL A 59 0.54 -5.80 14.82
C VAL A 59 1.98 -6.09 15.25
N ILE A 60 2.94 -5.89 14.34
CA ILE A 60 4.39 -6.01 14.60
C ILE A 60 5.00 -4.60 14.62
N LEU A 61 5.15 -4.02 15.81
CA LEU A 61 5.40 -2.57 15.96
C LEU A 61 6.72 -2.13 15.31
N GLY A 62 7.81 -2.85 15.55
CA GLY A 62 9.13 -2.46 15.02
C GLY A 62 9.27 -2.63 13.50
N LEU A 63 8.33 -3.33 12.84
CA LEU A 63 8.27 -3.45 11.38
C LEU A 63 7.19 -2.56 10.75
N GLN A 64 6.34 -1.93 11.58
CA GLN A 64 5.14 -1.23 11.12
C GLN A 64 4.25 -2.11 10.21
N VAL A 65 4.04 -3.37 10.61
CA VAL A 65 3.24 -4.35 9.87
C VAL A 65 1.95 -4.67 10.63
N ILE A 66 0.84 -4.70 9.91
CA ILE A 66 -0.48 -5.12 10.35
C ILE A 66 -0.86 -6.40 9.60
N ILE A 67 -1.40 -7.37 10.34
CA ILE A 67 -1.90 -8.64 9.81
C ILE A 67 -3.31 -8.85 10.35
N GLU A 68 -4.28 -8.88 9.44
CA GLU A 68 -5.68 -9.18 9.75
C GLU A 68 -6.01 -10.63 9.36
N VAL A 69 -6.85 -11.31 10.14
CA VAL A 69 -7.23 -12.71 9.94
C VAL A 69 -8.73 -12.78 9.64
N HIS A 70 -9.06 -12.65 8.37
CA HIS A 70 -10.43 -12.48 7.92
C HIS A 70 -11.21 -13.80 7.92
N GLY A 71 -12.28 -13.85 8.72
CA GLY A 71 -13.31 -14.90 8.67
C GLY A 71 -14.18 -14.87 7.41
N ARG A 72 -15.09 -15.83 7.26
CA ARG A 72 -16.02 -15.92 6.11
C ARG A 72 -16.91 -14.68 5.97
N GLN A 73 -17.26 -14.03 7.08
CA GLN A 73 -18.08 -12.83 7.13
C GLN A 73 -17.44 -11.61 6.43
N HIS A 74 -16.14 -11.62 6.16
CA HIS A 74 -15.46 -10.57 5.40
C HIS A 74 -15.58 -10.76 3.88
N PHE A 75 -16.13 -11.88 3.41
CA PHE A 75 -16.19 -12.21 1.98
C PHE A 75 -17.61 -12.49 1.49
N SER A 76 -18.55 -12.76 2.41
CA SER A 76 -19.94 -13.05 2.08
C SER A 76 -20.86 -12.76 3.26
N PRO A 77 -22.14 -12.44 3.02
CA PRO A 77 -23.15 -12.41 4.07
C PRO A 77 -23.24 -13.77 4.77
N VAL A 78 -23.16 -13.77 6.10
CA VAL A 78 -23.29 -14.97 6.94
C VAL A 78 -24.40 -14.75 7.96
N CYS A 79 -25.40 -15.61 7.97
CA CYS A 79 -26.47 -15.58 8.98
C CYS A 79 -25.95 -16.20 10.29
N PHE A 80 -25.37 -15.37 11.16
CA PHE A 80 -24.89 -15.78 12.48
C PHE A 80 -25.89 -15.38 13.57
N GLY A 81 -26.11 -16.25 14.56
CA GLY A 81 -27.01 -15.95 15.69
C GLY A 81 -28.50 -15.85 15.31
N GLY A 82 -28.91 -16.49 14.22
CA GLY A 82 -30.32 -16.52 13.79
C GLY A 82 -30.82 -15.26 13.06
N ILE A 83 -29.93 -14.34 12.66
CA ILE A 83 -30.31 -13.20 11.83
C ILE A 83 -30.76 -13.65 10.43
N ASP A 84 -31.69 -12.92 9.83
CA ASP A 84 -32.12 -13.16 8.46
C ASP A 84 -31.05 -12.75 7.42
N LYS A 85 -31.33 -13.04 6.14
CA LYS A 85 -30.43 -12.76 5.03
C LYS A 85 -30.26 -11.28 4.75
N GLU A 86 -31.29 -10.47 4.97
CA GLU A 86 -31.27 -9.04 4.72
C GLU A 86 -30.36 -8.34 5.73
N GLN A 87 -30.51 -8.66 7.01
CA GLN A 87 -29.64 -8.17 8.07
C GLN A 87 -28.19 -8.68 7.90
N ALA A 88 -28.00 -9.93 7.46
CA ALA A 88 -26.67 -10.45 7.15
C ALA A 88 -26.00 -9.68 6.01
N LEU A 89 -26.76 -9.26 4.99
CA LEU A 89 -26.25 -8.43 3.89
C LEU A 89 -25.85 -7.03 4.37
N VAL A 90 -26.70 -6.39 5.19
CA VAL A 90 -26.39 -5.09 5.80
C VAL A 90 -25.10 -5.17 6.64
N ASN A 91 -24.96 -6.22 7.46
CA ASN A 91 -23.76 -6.44 8.27
C ASN A 91 -22.51 -6.66 7.41
N TYR A 92 -22.63 -7.41 6.31
CA TYR A 92 -21.53 -7.64 5.38
C TYR A 92 -21.06 -6.34 4.70
N LEU A 93 -21.99 -5.53 4.19
CA LEU A 93 -21.64 -4.24 3.57
C LEU A 93 -20.94 -3.30 4.57
N LYS A 94 -21.49 -3.20 5.79
CA LYS A 94 -20.85 -2.43 6.86
C LYS A 94 -19.45 -2.94 7.20
N GLN A 95 -19.25 -4.27 7.22
CA GLN A 95 -17.94 -4.86 7.46
C GLN A 95 -16.96 -4.52 6.34
N GLN A 96 -17.38 -4.52 5.07
CA GLN A 96 -16.53 -4.10 3.95
C GLN A 96 -16.06 -2.65 4.10
N ASP A 97 -16.97 -1.74 4.46
CA ASP A 97 -16.64 -0.33 4.67
C ASP A 97 -15.65 -0.16 5.83
N GLN A 98 -15.84 -0.91 6.93
CA GLN A 98 -14.92 -0.90 8.08
C GLN A 98 -13.55 -1.46 7.71
N ASP A 99 -13.49 -2.56 6.96
CA ASP A 99 -12.22 -3.17 6.52
C ASP A 99 -11.45 -2.23 5.60
N ALA A 100 -12.15 -1.59 4.65
CA ALA A 100 -11.55 -0.60 3.75
C ALA A 100 -11.02 0.61 4.52
N ALA A 101 -11.80 1.16 5.46
CA ALA A 101 -11.37 2.29 6.30
C ALA A 101 -10.16 1.94 7.18
N LYS A 102 -10.12 0.73 7.75
CA LYS A 102 -8.97 0.24 8.52
C LYS A 102 -7.71 0.11 7.65
N GLN A 103 -7.84 -0.46 6.46
CA GLN A 103 -6.73 -0.59 5.52
C GLN A 103 -6.20 0.78 5.10
N GLU A 104 -7.08 1.70 4.70
CA GLU A 104 -6.70 3.07 4.33
C GLU A 104 -5.99 3.79 5.48
N ALA A 105 -6.50 3.65 6.71
CA ALA A 105 -5.90 4.25 7.90
C ALA A 105 -4.47 3.72 8.15
N ALA A 106 -4.24 2.43 7.96
CA ALA A 106 -2.93 1.81 8.07
C ALA A 106 -1.97 2.30 6.97
N GLU A 107 -2.38 2.18 5.69
CA GLU A 107 -1.52 2.50 4.55
C GLU A 107 -1.19 4.01 4.52
N SER A 108 -2.14 4.90 4.83
CA SER A 108 -1.89 6.34 4.93
C SER A 108 -0.97 6.74 6.08
N ALA A 109 -0.89 5.94 7.14
CA ALA A 109 0.07 6.11 8.23
C ALA A 109 1.45 5.51 7.91
N GLY A 110 1.65 4.96 6.71
CA GLY A 110 2.90 4.32 6.29
C GLY A 110 3.09 2.92 6.85
N TRP A 111 2.03 2.24 7.30
CA TRP A 111 2.10 0.87 7.77
C TRP A 111 1.83 -0.12 6.64
N ALA A 112 2.57 -1.23 6.64
CA ALA A 112 2.30 -2.34 5.75
C ALA A 112 1.07 -3.11 6.23
N TYR A 113 0.10 -3.30 5.35
CA TYR A 113 -1.15 -4.00 5.65
C TYR A 113 -1.27 -5.27 4.81
N LEU A 114 -1.60 -6.38 5.44
CA LEU A 114 -1.98 -7.61 4.75
C LEU A 114 -3.06 -8.36 5.54
N TYR A 115 -3.81 -9.23 4.87
CA TYR A 115 -4.76 -10.11 5.51
C TYR A 115 -4.51 -11.57 5.12
N VAL A 116 -4.96 -12.49 5.97
CA VAL A 116 -4.97 -13.95 5.76
C VAL A 116 -6.42 -14.39 5.71
N LYS A 117 -6.85 -15.01 4.61
CA LYS A 117 -8.24 -15.48 4.45
C LYS A 117 -8.49 -16.75 5.26
N TYR A 118 -9.73 -16.93 5.71
CA TYR A 118 -10.16 -18.09 6.49
C TYR A 118 -9.95 -19.45 5.82
N ASP A 119 -9.90 -19.49 4.49
CA ASP A 119 -9.74 -20.69 3.68
C ASP A 119 -8.28 -21.08 3.43
N GLU A 120 -7.32 -20.26 3.84
CA GLU A 120 -5.88 -20.50 3.72
C GLU A 120 -5.33 -21.47 4.77
N LYS A 121 -5.77 -22.73 4.69
CA LYS A 121 -5.39 -23.79 5.63
C LYS A 121 -3.88 -24.09 5.60
N ASP A 122 -3.23 -23.85 4.48
CA ASP A 122 -1.83 -24.14 4.20
C ASP A 122 -0.90 -22.94 4.43
N ILE A 123 -1.34 -21.93 5.19
CA ILE A 123 -0.44 -20.84 5.61
C ILE A 123 0.77 -21.42 6.35
N THR A 124 1.95 -21.10 5.84
CA THR A 124 3.26 -21.47 6.41
C THR A 124 4.05 -20.20 6.75
N ILE A 125 5.10 -20.35 7.56
CA ILE A 125 5.97 -19.23 7.91
C ILE A 125 6.62 -18.59 6.66
N GLY A 126 7.07 -19.40 5.68
CA GLY A 126 7.69 -18.88 4.46
C GLY A 126 6.72 -18.07 3.60
N LYS A 127 5.46 -18.52 3.46
CA LYS A 127 4.41 -17.75 2.77
C LYS A 127 4.12 -16.43 3.49
N LEU A 128 4.00 -16.47 4.82
CA LEU A 128 3.73 -15.29 5.63
C LEU A 128 4.88 -14.27 5.54
N GLN A 129 6.14 -14.73 5.64
CA GLN A 129 7.34 -13.89 5.47
C GLN A 129 7.39 -13.21 4.10
N THR A 130 7.06 -13.96 3.03
CA THR A 130 7.03 -13.43 1.67
C THR A 130 6.02 -12.29 1.56
N ARG A 131 4.79 -12.51 2.05
CA ARG A 131 3.73 -11.48 2.04
C ARG A 131 4.08 -10.26 2.87
N ILE A 132 4.67 -10.45 4.06
CA ILE A 132 5.15 -9.34 4.90
C ILE A 132 6.20 -8.52 4.15
N SER A 133 7.16 -9.18 3.52
CA SER A 133 8.23 -8.52 2.76
C SER A 133 7.69 -7.74 1.56
N GLU A 134 6.73 -8.32 0.83
CA GLU A 134 6.04 -7.67 -0.29
C GLU A 134 5.25 -6.44 0.17
N ALA A 135 4.49 -6.56 1.27
CA ALA A 135 3.71 -5.46 1.85
C ALA A 135 4.61 -4.29 2.28
N ILE A 136 5.74 -4.58 2.94
CA ILE A 136 6.73 -3.56 3.32
C ILE A 136 7.32 -2.89 2.07
N LYS A 137 7.67 -3.68 1.04
CA LYS A 137 8.23 -3.15 -0.22
C LYS A 137 7.23 -2.22 -0.92
N LYS A 138 5.95 -2.60 -0.97
CA LYS A 138 4.87 -1.79 -1.55
C LYS A 138 4.81 -0.40 -0.90
N ILE A 139 4.81 -0.34 0.43
CA ILE A 139 4.76 0.93 1.17
C ILE A 139 5.98 1.79 0.91
N LYS A 140 7.20 1.22 0.95
CA LYS A 140 8.43 1.97 0.67
C LYS A 140 8.42 2.62 -0.72
N ILE A 141 7.93 1.88 -1.72
CA ILE A 141 7.77 2.38 -3.08
C ILE A 141 6.76 3.53 -3.12
N GLN A 142 5.64 3.40 -2.42
CA GLN A 142 4.61 4.43 -2.38
C GLN A 142 5.14 5.72 -1.73
N SER A 143 5.77 5.63 -0.56
CA SER A 143 6.36 6.79 0.12
C SER A 143 7.40 7.50 -0.76
N SER A 144 8.23 6.74 -1.49
CA SER A 144 9.21 7.31 -2.41
C SER A 144 8.56 8.06 -3.58
N LYS A 145 7.42 7.57 -4.09
CA LYS A 145 6.65 8.26 -5.15
C LYS A 145 6.02 9.55 -4.63
N ASP A 146 5.42 9.51 -3.45
CA ASP A 146 4.76 10.67 -2.83
C ASP A 146 5.78 11.80 -2.56
N GLU A 147 6.98 11.45 -2.10
CA GLU A 147 8.09 12.39 -1.94
C GLU A 147 8.51 13.03 -3.26
N LEU A 148 8.67 12.24 -4.33
CA LEU A 148 9.04 12.75 -5.66
C LEU A 148 7.96 13.68 -6.24
N GLU A 149 6.68 13.36 -6.06
CA GLU A 149 5.58 14.24 -6.47
C GLU A 149 5.56 15.55 -5.70
N ASN A 150 5.81 15.50 -4.39
CA ASN A 150 5.89 16.69 -3.56
C ASN A 150 7.07 17.59 -3.96
N ILE A 151 8.20 17.01 -4.34
CA ILE A 151 9.35 17.77 -4.89
C ILE A 151 8.97 18.43 -6.22
N LYS A 152 8.32 17.71 -7.14
CA LYS A 152 7.88 18.26 -8.45
C LYS A 152 6.91 19.43 -8.29
N LYS A 153 6.03 19.41 -7.28
CA LYS A 153 5.09 20.51 -6.98
C LYS A 153 5.79 21.75 -6.42
N LYS A 154 6.92 21.60 -5.72
CA LYS A 154 7.69 22.70 -5.12
C LYS A 154 8.63 23.39 -6.10
N ILE A 155 9.07 22.72 -7.17
CA ILE A 155 9.92 23.36 -8.18
C ILE A 155 9.06 24.42 -8.89
N PRO A 156 9.37 25.72 -8.74
CA PRO A 156 8.63 26.76 -9.43
C PRO A 156 8.71 26.45 -10.92
N LYS A 157 7.57 26.36 -11.60
CA LYS A 157 7.55 26.27 -13.07
C LYS A 157 8.38 27.45 -13.54
N LYS A 158 9.56 27.20 -14.13
CA LYS A 158 10.33 28.25 -14.80
C LYS A 158 9.33 28.84 -15.78
N THR A 159 8.78 30.00 -15.43
CA THR A 159 8.01 30.81 -16.36
C THR A 159 8.93 30.92 -17.54
N SER A 160 8.53 30.36 -18.67
CA SER A 160 9.17 30.57 -19.94
C SER A 160 9.15 32.06 -20.14
N THR A 161 10.19 32.75 -19.66
CA THR A 161 10.41 34.16 -19.88
C THR A 161 10.34 34.28 -21.39
N VAL A 162 9.26 34.90 -21.81
CA VAL A 162 8.88 35.09 -23.19
C VAL A 162 10.15 35.50 -23.90
N ARG A 163 10.66 34.60 -24.76
CA ARG A 163 11.74 34.89 -25.69
C ARG A 163 11.17 36.02 -26.53
N GLN A 164 11.43 37.26 -26.10
CA GLN A 164 11.13 38.45 -26.88
C GLN A 164 11.73 38.15 -28.25
N LYS A 165 10.87 38.01 -29.24
CA LYS A 165 11.28 37.81 -30.62
C LYS A 165 12.12 39.03 -30.97
N ALA A 166 13.43 38.94 -30.82
CA ALA A 166 14.35 39.74 -31.58
C ALA A 166 13.95 39.47 -33.04
N LYS A 167 13.35 40.47 -33.69
CA LYS A 167 13.15 40.49 -35.14
C LYS A 167 14.54 40.34 -35.76
N ILE A 168 14.95 39.10 -36.02
CA ILE A 168 16.06 38.83 -36.92
C ILE A 168 15.55 39.26 -38.29
N GLN A 169 15.96 40.46 -38.69
CA GLN A 169 15.77 40.99 -40.03
C GLN A 169 16.37 39.96 -40.99
N GLN A 170 15.53 39.30 -41.78
CA GLN A 170 16.02 38.35 -42.77
C GLN A 170 16.91 39.11 -43.77
N PRO A 171 18.16 38.67 -44.00
CA PRO A 171 18.96 39.24 -45.07
C PRO A 171 18.24 39.01 -46.39
N LYS A 172 18.07 40.10 -47.16
CA LYS A 172 17.41 40.08 -48.46
C LYS A 172 18.12 39.06 -49.36
N ASN A 173 17.34 38.13 -49.91
CA ASN A 173 17.78 37.09 -50.85
C ASN A 173 18.68 37.67 -51.96
N HIS A 174 19.96 37.36 -51.90
CA HIS A 174 20.88 37.54 -53.02
C HIS A 174 20.64 36.36 -53.98
N LYS A 175 20.04 36.64 -55.15
CA LYS A 175 19.85 35.67 -56.23
C LYS A 175 21.21 35.28 -56.80
N TRP A 176 21.62 34.03 -56.60
CA TRP A 176 22.77 33.46 -57.29
C TRP A 176 22.38 33.09 -58.73
N PRO A 177 23.20 33.43 -59.74
CA PRO A 177 22.94 33.07 -61.12
C PRO A 177 23.09 31.56 -61.32
N THR A 178 22.01 30.90 -61.73
CA THR A 178 22.02 29.48 -62.09
C THR A 178 22.75 29.30 -63.43
N LYS A 179 23.96 28.74 -63.40
CA LYS A 179 24.61 28.22 -64.60
C LYS A 179 23.89 26.93 -65.05
N LYS A 180 23.37 26.93 -66.26
CA LYS A 180 22.80 25.75 -66.92
C LYS A 180 23.89 24.69 -67.09
N ILE A 181 23.68 23.51 -66.50
CA ILE A 181 24.51 22.34 -66.73
C ILE A 181 23.93 21.60 -67.95
N PRO A 182 24.72 21.30 -68.99
CA PRO A 182 24.25 20.56 -70.16
C PRO A 182 24.00 19.08 -69.81
N SER A 183 22.86 18.56 -70.26
CA SER A 183 22.45 17.18 -70.07
C SER A 183 23.31 16.22 -70.92
N ARG A 184 24.01 15.30 -70.28
CA ARG A 184 24.64 14.15 -70.95
C ARG A 184 23.57 13.09 -71.22
N LYS A 185 23.34 12.81 -72.50
CA LYS A 185 22.56 11.66 -72.98
C LYS A 185 23.36 10.38 -72.68
N PHE A 186 22.74 9.45 -71.96
CA PHE A 186 23.24 8.07 -71.88
C PHE A 186 22.68 7.30 -73.07
N GLY A 187 23.59 6.76 -73.88
CA GLY A 187 23.31 5.82 -74.96
C GLY A 187 23.05 4.42 -74.45
N SER A 188 22.36 3.68 -75.30
CA SER A 188 21.69 2.38 -75.16
C SER A 188 22.59 1.20 -74.81
#